data_AF-A0A524DUV3-F1
#
_entry.id   AF-A0A524DUV3-F1
#
_cell.length_a   1.000
_cell.length_b   1.000
_cell.length_c   1.000
_cell.angle_alpha   90.00
_cell.angle_beta   90.00
_cell.angle_gamma   90.00
#
_symmetry.space_group_name_H-M   'P 1'
#
loop_
_entity.id
_entity.type
_entity.pdbx_description
1 polymer ?
#
loop_
_entity_poly.entity_id
_entity_poly.type
_entity_poly.pdbx_seq_one_letter_code
_entity_poly.pdbx_strand_id
1 'polypeptide(L)'
;MIEKGVVGSKGELFPPKKLRKKAGFKPGDEIIFEAADGIIIAKKKISILEALALPKYVQINPEEWEKESREENKKQGEKFDNEL
;
A
#
# COMPACT_ATOMS: atom_id res chain seq x y z
N MET A 1 14.26 -8.76 -9.81
CA MET A 1 15.34 -7.92 -10.41
C MET A 1 16.06 -7.29 -9.24
N ILE A 2 17.36 -7.50 -9.14
CA ILE A 2 18.19 -6.99 -8.04
C ILE A 2 19.32 -6.22 -8.70
N GLU A 3 19.53 -4.96 -8.30
CA GLU A 3 20.70 -4.17 -8.70
C GLU A 3 21.34 -3.54 -7.48
N LYS A 4 22.65 -3.29 -7.57
CA LYS A 4 23.42 -2.58 -6.54
C LYS A 4 23.20 -1.08 -6.70
N GLY A 5 23.11 -0.38 -5.57
CA GLY A 5 23.01 1.08 -5.51
C GLY A 5 24.05 1.66 -4.55
N VAL A 6 24.01 2.98 -4.39
CA VAL A 6 24.85 3.71 -3.45
C VAL A 6 23.97 4.55 -2.52
N VAL A 7 24.47 4.75 -1.31
CA VAL A 7 23.91 5.71 -0.35
C VAL A 7 24.73 6.99 -0.45
N GLY A 8 24.05 8.12 -0.60
CA GLY A 8 24.65 9.44 -0.63
C GLY A 8 25.25 9.83 0.72
N SER A 9 26.06 10.88 0.72
CA SER A 9 26.72 11.39 1.93
C SER A 9 25.74 11.91 2.99
N LYS A 10 24.48 12.20 2.63
CA LYS A 10 23.43 12.59 3.60
C LYS A 10 22.38 11.50 3.80
N GLY A 11 22.68 10.26 3.40
CA GLY A 11 21.78 9.13 3.56
C GLY A 11 20.76 8.97 2.43
N GLU A 12 20.86 9.73 1.34
CA GLU A 12 19.95 9.57 0.21
C GLU A 12 20.16 8.21 -0.48
N LEU A 13 19.07 7.52 -0.79
CA LEU A 13 19.13 6.33 -1.62
C LEU A 13 19.03 6.73 -3.09
N PHE A 14 19.92 6.19 -3.93
CA PHE A 14 19.87 6.38 -5.37
C PHE A 14 19.50 5.07 -6.09
N PRO A 15 18.19 4.71 -6.18
CA PRO A 15 17.76 3.52 -6.91
C PRO A 15 18.22 3.58 -8.38
N PRO A 16 18.88 2.53 -8.89
CA PRO A 16 19.29 2.46 -10.30
C PRO A 16 18.12 2.69 -11.26
N LYS A 17 18.41 3.31 -12.42
CA LYS A 17 17.39 3.74 -13.39
C LYS A 17 16.40 2.62 -13.77
N LYS A 18 16.89 1.39 -13.94
CA LYS A 18 16.07 0.23 -14.29
C LYS A 18 15.10 -0.13 -13.16
N LEU A 19 15.59 -0.16 -11.92
CA LEU A 19 14.81 -0.45 -10.72
C LEU A 19 13.76 0.64 -10.47
N ARG A 20 14.17 1.92 -10.55
CA ARG A 20 13.27 3.08 -10.42
C ARG A 20 12.12 3.05 -11.45
N LYS A 21 12.44 2.78 -12.72
CA LYS A 21 11.42 2.68 -13.79
C LYS A 21 10.47 1.51 -13.57
N LYS A 22 11.00 0.34 -13.17
CA LYS A 22 10.19 -0.84 -12.90
C LYS A 22 9.25 -0.64 -11.72
N ALA A 23 9.69 0.09 -10.70
CA ALA A 23 8.87 0.49 -9.55
C ALA A 23 7.85 1.61 -9.87
N GLY A 24 7.88 2.18 -11.08
CA GLY A 24 6.94 3.23 -11.49
C GLY A 24 7.23 4.62 -10.92
N PHE A 25 8.40 4.84 -10.31
CA PHE A 25 8.75 6.14 -9.72
C PHE A 25 9.19 7.16 -10.79
N LYS A 26 8.61 8.36 -10.69
CA LYS A 26 8.91 9.53 -11.51
C LYS A 26 9.47 10.67 -10.64
N PRO A 27 10.27 11.59 -11.22
CA PRO A 27 10.65 12.80 -10.50
C PRO A 27 9.42 13.54 -9.98
N GLY A 28 9.44 13.93 -8.69
CA GLY A 28 8.34 14.62 -8.03
C GLY A 28 7.29 13.72 -7.37
N ASP A 29 7.36 12.39 -7.54
CA ASP A 29 6.47 11.48 -6.84
C ASP A 29 6.69 11.57 -5.32
N GLU A 30 5.59 11.63 -4.55
CA GLU A 30 5.62 11.41 -3.10
C GLU A 30 5.78 9.92 -2.79
N ILE A 31 6.71 9.59 -1.90
CA ILE A 31 7.06 8.22 -1.54
C ILE A 31 6.83 8.01 -0.04
N ILE A 32 6.17 6.91 0.30
CA ILE A 32 6.02 6.39 1.66
C ILE A 32 7.14 5.39 1.91
N PHE A 33 7.88 5.58 2.99
CA PHE A 33 8.95 4.68 3.40
C PHE A 33 8.54 3.91 4.65
N GLU A 34 8.76 2.60 4.63
CA GLU A 34 8.66 1.70 5.78
C GLU A 34 10.03 1.06 5.97
N ALA A 35 10.48 0.90 7.22
CA ALA A 35 11.78 0.31 7.54
C ALA A 35 11.65 -0.79 8.60
N ALA A 36 12.29 -1.93 8.37
CA ALA A 36 12.39 -3.04 9.30
C ALA A 36 13.63 -3.90 8.96
N ASP A 37 14.39 -4.34 9.96
CA ASP A 37 15.45 -5.35 9.83
C ASP A 37 16.46 -5.12 8.68
N GLY A 38 16.94 -3.87 8.51
CA GLY A 38 17.88 -3.53 7.44
C GLY A 38 17.26 -3.43 6.04
N ILE A 39 15.93 -3.49 5.95
CA ILE A 39 15.16 -3.34 4.72
C ILE A 39 14.41 -2.00 4.77
N ILE A 40 14.47 -1.27 3.65
CA ILE A 40 13.61 -0.11 3.41
C ILE A 40 12.67 -0.45 2.25
N ILE A 41 11.37 -0.38 2.50
CA ILE A 41 10.32 -0.52 1.50
C ILE A 41 9.87 0.88 1.10
N ALA A 42 10.05 1.23 -0.17
CA ALA A 42 9.56 2.47 -0.74
C ALA A 42 8.30 2.20 -1.55
N LYS A 43 7.19 2.86 -1.21
CA LYS A 43 5.90 2.75 -1.89
C LYS A 43 5.52 4.11 -2.46
N LYS A 44 5.10 4.15 -3.73
CA LYS A 44 4.54 5.38 -4.29
C LYS A 44 3.25 5.72 -3.57
N LYS A 45 3.12 6.95 -3.09
CA LYS A 45 1.83 7.47 -2.64
C LYS A 45 0.98 7.74 -3.87
N ILE A 46 -0.15 7.04 -3.97
CA ILE A 46 -1.12 7.26 -5.04
C ILE A 46 -2.25 8.17 -4.55
N SER A 47 -2.73 9.03 -5.43
CA SER A 47 -3.93 9.83 -5.20
C SER A 47 -5.19 8.97 -5.31
N ILE A 48 -6.31 9.49 -4.79
CA ILE A 48 -7.62 8.83 -4.94
C ILE A 48 -7.97 8.63 -6.42
N LEU A 49 -7.71 9.62 -7.28
CA LEU A 49 -8.00 9.53 -8.71
C LEU A 49 -7.14 8.45 -9.39
N GLU A 50 -5.85 8.36 -9.05
CA GLU A 50 -4.99 7.28 -9.54
C GLU A 50 -5.47 5.91 -9.05
N ALA A 51 -5.88 5.81 -7.77
CA ALA A 51 -6.41 4.58 -7.20
C ALA A 51 -7.70 4.12 -7.91
N LEU A 52 -8.61 5.04 -8.22
CA LEU A 52 -9.84 4.75 -8.97
C LEU A 52 -9.57 4.32 -10.42
N ALA A 53 -8.47 4.76 -11.00
CA ALA A 53 -8.04 4.37 -12.35
C ALA A 53 -7.31 3.02 -12.40
N LEU A 54 -6.91 2.46 -11.24
CA LEU A 54 -6.31 1.14 -11.20
C LEU A 54 -7.31 0.06 -11.65
N PRO A 55 -6.83 -1.07 -12.20
CA PRO A 55 -7.69 -2.20 -12.48
C PRO A 55 -8.50 -2.60 -11.24
N LYS A 56 -9.81 -2.80 -11.41
CA LYS A 56 -10.67 -3.26 -10.33
C LYS A 56 -10.19 -4.65 -9.90
N TYR A 57 -9.76 -4.78 -8.66
CA TYR A 57 -9.25 -6.04 -8.12
C TYR A 57 -10.34 -7.08 -7.90
N VAL A 58 -11.58 -6.63 -7.67
CA VAL A 58 -12.74 -7.49 -7.41
C VAL A 58 -14.00 -6.82 -7.94
N GLN A 59 -14.96 -7.63 -8.37
CA GLN A 59 -16.32 -7.18 -8.67
C GLN A 59 -17.22 -7.75 -7.58
N ILE A 60 -17.93 -6.87 -6.88
CA ILE A 60 -18.84 -7.23 -5.78
C ILE A 60 -20.23 -6.64 -6.06
N ASN A 61 -21.27 -7.29 -5.56
CA ASN A 61 -22.60 -6.72 -5.48
C ASN A 61 -22.69 -5.86 -4.20
N PRO A 62 -23.01 -4.54 -4.31
CA PRO A 62 -23.12 -3.67 -3.13
C PRO A 62 -24.10 -4.16 -2.07
N GLU A 63 -25.23 -4.76 -2.46
CA GLU A 63 -26.26 -5.23 -1.53
C GLU A 63 -25.77 -6.44 -0.72
N GLU A 64 -25.08 -7.37 -1.38
CA GLU A 64 -24.46 -8.54 -0.73
C GLU A 64 -23.35 -8.08 0.23
N TRP A 65 -22.48 -7.16 -0.21
CA TRP A 65 -21.41 -6.62 0.62
C TRP A 65 -21.92 -5.87 1.85
N GLU A 66 -23.00 -5.11 1.71
CA GLU A 66 -23.61 -4.40 2.83
C GLU A 66 -24.20 -5.38 3.84
N LYS A 67 -24.85 -6.45 3.37
CA LYS A 67 -25.38 -7.50 4.23
C LYS A 67 -24.25 -8.20 5.00
N GLU A 68 -23.20 -8.63 4.32
CA GLU A 68 -22.01 -9.25 4.92
C GLU A 68 -21.36 -8.33 5.96
N SER A 69 -21.18 -7.04 5.62
CA SER A 69 -20.61 -6.04 6.53
C SER A 69 -21.45 -5.86 7.79
N ARG A 70 -22.79 -5.83 7.68
CA ARG A 70 -23.69 -5.72 8.83
C ARG A 70 -23.62 -6.97 9.73
N GLU A 71 -23.61 -8.15 9.13
CA GLU A 71 -23.48 -9.42 9.86
C GLU A 71 -22.15 -9.50 10.62
N GLU A 72 -21.05 -9.07 10.01
CA GLU A 72 -19.74 -9.09 10.64
C GLU A 72 -19.64 -8.08 11.80
N ASN A 73 -20.15 -6.86 11.61
CA ASN A 73 -20.22 -5.87 12.69
C ASN A 73 -21.04 -6.37 13.89
N LYS A 74 -22.17 -7.05 13.64
CA LYS A 74 -22.99 -7.63 14.71
C LYS A 74 -22.21 -8.69 15.49
N LYS A 75 -21.53 -9.61 14.80
CA LYS A 75 -20.68 -10.63 15.45
C LYS A 75 -19.56 -10.01 16.29
N GLN A 76 -18.94 -8.94 15.79
CA GLN A 76 -17.88 -8.25 16.53
C GLN A 76 -18.42 -7.57 17.79
N GLY A 77 -19.59 -6.91 17.70
CA GLY A 77 -20.27 -6.33 18.87
C GLY A 77 -20.62 -7.38 19.92
N GLU A 78 -21.22 -8.51 19.50
CA GLU A 78 -21.55 -9.61 20.42
C GLU A 78 -20.32 -10.21 21.10
N LYS A 79 -19.19 -10.31 20.40
CA LYS A 79 -17.92 -10.75 21.01
C LYS A 79 -17.42 -9.76 22.06
N PHE A 80 -17.44 -8.46 21.74
CA PHE A 80 -17.07 -7.41 22.69
C PHE A 80 -17.92 -7.42 23.95
N ASP A 81 -19.24 -7.61 23.81
CA ASP A 81 -20.17 -7.65 24.94
C ASP A 81 -19.98 -8.91 25.81
N ASN A 82 -19.55 -10.04 25.23
CA ASN A 82 -19.27 -11.29 25.96
C ASN A 82 -17.89 -11.32 26.64
N GLU A 83 -17.01 -10.36 26.32
CA GLU A 83 -15.67 -10.22 26.92
C GLU A 83 -15.63 -9.18 28.07
N LEU A 84 -16.77 -8.54 28.38
CA LEU A 84 -16.99 -7.60 29.50
C LEU A 84 -17.74 -8.26 30.66
#